data_AF-A0A928RZ04-F1
#
_entry.id   AF-A0A928RZ04-F1
#
_cell.length_a   1.000
_cell.length_b   1.000
_cell.length_c   1.000
_cell.angle_alpha   90.00
_cell.angle_beta   90.00
_cell.angle_gamma   90.00
#
_symmetry.space_group_name_H-M   'P 1'
#
loop_
_entity.id
_entity.type
_entity.pdbx_description
1 polymer ?
#
loop_
_entity_poly.entity_id
_entity_poly.type
_entity_poly.pdbx_seq_one_letter_code
_entity_poly.pdbx_strand_id
1 'polypeptide(L)'
;MKRISRFLALSTLFLFGAPVVAGAELVTIYGPIYVAKTNADAKSGTKEASFVFTAPVPGNGKVIVRNGGDSGRKSRVSSATIDLNGAGVADRSDFNNTVESLDYDVVLLPENNMAVRVNACNACELEITVLGEKPAPPPITRWVR
;
A
#
# COMPACT_ATOMS: atom_id res chain seq x y z
N MET A 1 0.23 7.84 75.20
CA MET A 1 -0.07 7.99 73.75
C MET A 1 1.19 7.51 73.01
N LYS A 2 1.23 6.60 72.04
CA LYS A 2 0.36 6.27 70.89
C LYS A 2 0.73 4.85 70.43
N ARG A 3 -0.27 4.03 70.05
CA ARG A 3 -0.12 2.64 69.57
C ARG A 3 0.37 2.64 68.12
N ILE A 4 1.35 1.82 67.76
CA ILE A 4 1.77 1.62 66.36
C ILE A 4 1.18 0.29 65.90
N SER A 5 0.14 0.42 65.07
CA SER A 5 -0.66 -0.67 64.52
C SER A 5 0.00 -1.24 63.27
N ARG A 6 -0.09 -2.57 63.15
CA ARG A 6 0.35 -3.40 62.03
C ARG A 6 -0.30 -2.92 60.72
N PHE A 7 0.48 -2.83 59.64
CA PHE A 7 -0.05 -2.81 58.28
C PHE A 7 0.49 -4.01 57.52
N LEU A 8 -0.39 -4.99 57.34
CA LEU A 8 -0.24 -6.10 56.39
C LEU A 8 -0.32 -5.49 54.99
N ALA A 9 0.77 -5.57 54.22
CA ALA A 9 0.76 -5.18 52.81
C ALA A 9 0.18 -6.33 51.98
N LEU A 10 -1.07 -6.16 51.53
CA LEU A 10 -1.73 -7.05 50.58
C LEU A 10 -1.24 -6.67 49.17
N SER A 11 -0.36 -7.46 48.58
CA SER A 11 0.19 -7.22 47.25
C SER A 11 -0.77 -7.76 46.18
N THR A 12 -1.57 -6.87 45.59
CA THR A 12 -2.46 -7.16 44.46
C THR A 12 -1.65 -7.36 43.18
N LEU A 13 -1.59 -8.60 42.70
CA LEU A 13 -0.98 -8.96 41.42
C LEU A 13 -1.91 -8.50 40.27
N PHE A 14 -1.60 -7.37 39.63
CA PHE A 14 -2.30 -6.91 38.42
C PHE A 14 -1.83 -7.75 37.22
N LEU A 15 -2.65 -8.70 36.77
CA LEU A 15 -2.49 -9.38 35.49
C LEU A 15 -2.84 -8.39 34.35
N PHE A 16 -1.82 -7.81 33.72
CA PHE A 16 -1.97 -7.07 32.46
C PHE A 16 -2.27 -8.08 31.35
N GLY A 17 -3.56 -8.28 31.06
CA GLY A 17 -4.00 -8.87 29.80
C GLY A 17 -3.80 -7.83 28.70
N ALA A 18 -2.69 -7.90 27.97
CA ALA A 18 -2.52 -7.10 26.76
C ALA A 18 -3.54 -7.57 25.70
N PRO A 19 -4.36 -6.69 25.12
CA PRO A 19 -5.20 -7.07 24.00
C PRO A 19 -4.29 -7.44 22.82
N VAL A 20 -4.41 -8.67 22.34
CA VAL A 20 -3.81 -9.08 21.07
C VAL A 20 -4.60 -8.37 19.97
N VAL A 21 -4.06 -7.26 19.47
CA VAL A 21 -4.57 -6.64 18.24
C VAL A 21 -4.16 -7.56 17.09
N ALA A 22 -5.12 -8.28 16.53
CA ALA A 22 -4.92 -9.00 15.28
C ALA A 22 -4.68 -7.95 14.18
N GLY A 23 -3.41 -7.72 13.81
CA GLY A 23 -3.07 -6.90 12.66
C GLY A 23 -3.47 -7.64 11.40
N ALA A 24 -4.27 -7.00 10.54
CA ALA A 24 -4.57 -7.54 9.22
C ALA A 24 -3.28 -7.65 8.40
N GLU A 25 -2.99 -8.85 7.90
CA GLU A 25 -1.85 -9.11 7.01
C GLU A 25 -2.18 -8.53 5.62
N LEU A 26 -1.36 -7.58 5.15
CA LEU A 26 -1.46 -7.06 3.79
C LEU A 26 -0.75 -7.99 2.81
N VAL A 27 -1.45 -8.38 1.75
CA VAL A 27 -0.96 -9.22 0.66
C VAL A 27 -1.10 -8.50 -0.68
N THR A 28 -0.29 -8.88 -1.67
CA THR A 28 -0.44 -8.35 -3.02
C THR A 28 -1.78 -8.76 -3.60
N ILE A 29 -2.63 -7.77 -3.88
CA ILE A 29 -3.94 -7.97 -4.52
C ILE A 29 -3.93 -7.57 -6.00
N TYR A 30 -2.98 -6.74 -6.41
CA TYR A 30 -2.82 -6.30 -7.79
C TYR A 30 -1.36 -5.93 -8.10
N GLY A 31 -0.94 -6.20 -9.34
CA GLY A 31 0.43 -5.95 -9.80
C GLY A 31 1.40 -7.11 -9.58
N PRO A 32 2.71 -6.92 -9.87
CA PRO A 32 3.28 -5.66 -10.36
C PRO A 32 2.80 -5.33 -11.78
N ILE A 33 2.39 -4.08 -12.00
CA ILE A 33 2.13 -3.53 -13.33
C ILE A 33 3.24 -2.55 -13.72
N TYR A 34 3.54 -2.48 -15.01
CA TYR A 34 4.61 -1.61 -15.52
C TYR A 34 4.04 -0.52 -16.43
N VAL A 35 4.34 0.73 -16.10
CA VAL A 35 3.99 1.90 -16.92
C VAL A 35 5.28 2.46 -17.49
N ALA A 36 5.59 2.04 -18.70
CA ALA A 36 6.78 2.48 -19.43
C ALA A 36 6.46 3.63 -20.40
N LYS A 37 7.32 4.64 -20.41
CA LYS A 37 7.36 5.68 -21.44
C LYS A 37 8.60 5.47 -22.28
N THR A 38 8.44 5.35 -23.59
CA THR A 38 9.53 5.12 -24.55
C THR A 38 9.86 6.38 -25.34
N ASN A 39 10.97 6.36 -26.09
CA ASN A 39 11.35 7.49 -26.96
C ASN A 39 10.27 7.82 -28.01
N ALA A 40 9.43 6.85 -28.41
CA ALA A 40 8.30 7.10 -29.30
C ALA A 40 7.22 7.93 -28.62
N ASP A 41 6.98 7.68 -27.33
CA ASP A 41 6.05 8.44 -26.48
C ASP A 41 6.61 9.84 -26.11
N ALA A 42 7.91 10.10 -26.31
CA ALA A 42 8.50 11.42 -26.02
C ALA A 42 7.87 12.54 -26.89
N LYS A 43 7.31 12.20 -28.05
CA LYS A 43 6.63 13.18 -28.93
C LYS A 43 5.32 13.72 -28.34
N SER A 44 4.59 12.94 -27.55
CA SER A 44 3.36 13.42 -26.87
C SER A 44 3.64 14.18 -25.58
N GLY A 45 4.89 14.17 -25.10
CA GLY A 45 5.27 14.79 -23.83
C GLY A 45 4.83 13.98 -22.61
N THR A 46 3.65 13.35 -22.62
CA THR A 46 3.10 12.57 -21.51
C THR A 46 2.69 11.16 -21.94
N LYS A 47 2.68 10.20 -21.00
CA LYS A 47 2.13 8.85 -21.15
C LYS A 47 1.06 8.65 -20.09
N GLU A 48 -0.13 8.22 -20.51
CA GLU A 48 -1.25 7.92 -19.62
C GLU A 48 -1.62 6.44 -19.69
N ALA A 49 -2.04 5.89 -18.56
CA ALA A 49 -2.55 4.53 -18.43
C ALA A 49 -3.65 4.49 -17.37
N SER A 50 -4.67 3.64 -17.57
CA SER A 50 -5.74 3.41 -16.61
C SER A 50 -5.91 1.90 -16.40
N PHE A 51 -6.13 1.53 -15.14
CA PHE A 51 -6.22 0.15 -14.69
C PHE A 51 -7.43 -0.01 -13.79
N VAL A 52 -8.15 -1.11 -13.97
CA VAL A 52 -9.25 -1.50 -13.09
C VAL A 52 -8.89 -2.79 -12.40
N PHE A 53 -9.13 -2.86 -11.09
CA PHE A 53 -8.88 -4.04 -10.28
C PHE A 53 -9.83 -4.14 -9.09
N THR A 54 -10.02 -5.35 -8.57
CA THR A 54 -10.89 -5.60 -7.42
C THR A 54 -10.08 -5.86 -6.16
N ALA A 55 -10.57 -5.36 -5.02
CA ALA A 55 -10.01 -5.71 -3.72
C ALA A 55 -10.88 -6.83 -3.11
N PRO A 56 -10.30 -8.00 -2.74
CA PRO A 56 -11.04 -9.08 -2.10
C PRO A 56 -11.72 -8.64 -0.79
N VAL A 57 -11.08 -7.71 -0.09
CA VAL A 57 -11.59 -7.06 1.12
C VAL A 57 -11.42 -5.55 0.93
N PRO A 58 -12.51 -4.76 0.88
CA PRO A 58 -12.43 -3.29 0.89
C PRO A 58 -11.93 -2.80 2.25
N GLY A 59 -11.13 -1.74 2.26
CA GLY A 59 -10.53 -1.23 3.50
C GLY A 59 -9.15 -0.64 3.30
N ASN A 60 -8.29 -0.79 4.29
CA ASN A 60 -6.94 -0.22 4.23
C ASN A 60 -6.06 -1.04 3.29
N GLY A 61 -5.22 -0.34 2.53
CA GLY A 61 -4.23 -0.95 1.65
C GLY A 61 -3.00 -0.08 1.52
N LYS A 62 -2.06 -0.53 0.68
CA LYS A 62 -0.87 0.24 0.30
C LYS A 62 -0.68 0.21 -1.20
N VAL A 63 -0.28 1.33 -1.77
CA VAL A 63 0.27 1.40 -3.13
C VAL A 63 1.78 1.56 -3.00
N ILE A 64 2.52 0.62 -3.59
CA ILE A 64 3.98 0.62 -3.66
C ILE A 64 4.35 0.97 -5.10
N VAL A 65 5.15 2.01 -5.27
CA VAL A 65 5.62 2.49 -6.57
C VAL A 65 7.13 2.43 -6.61
N ARG A 66 7.69 1.57 -7.46
CA ARG A 66 9.13 1.51 -7.71
C ARG A 66 9.47 2.32 -8.95
N ASN A 67 10.20 3.41 -8.72
CA ASN A 67 10.60 4.34 -9.75
C ASN A 67 11.83 3.81 -10.49
N GLY A 68 11.67 3.48 -11.77
CA GLY A 68 12.65 2.78 -12.60
C GLY A 68 12.40 1.26 -12.75
N GLY A 69 11.44 0.70 -12.00
CA GLY A 69 11.07 -0.72 -12.02
C GLY A 69 12.23 -1.70 -11.75
N ASP A 70 11.99 -2.99 -11.92
CA ASP A 70 13.02 -4.04 -11.96
C ASP A 70 13.21 -4.71 -13.33
N SER A 71 12.49 -4.29 -14.36
CA SER A 71 12.53 -4.87 -15.71
C SER A 71 13.89 -4.72 -16.43
N GLY A 72 14.84 -3.99 -15.84
CA GLY A 72 16.14 -3.66 -16.43
C GLY A 72 16.15 -2.35 -17.21
N ARG A 73 15.00 -1.70 -17.43
CA ARG A 73 14.89 -0.34 -18.01
C ARG A 73 15.03 0.73 -16.93
N LYS A 74 16.22 0.80 -16.31
CA LYS A 74 16.48 1.49 -15.02
C LYS A 74 16.31 3.01 -14.98
N SER A 75 15.86 3.68 -16.04
CA SER A 75 15.73 5.12 -15.96
C SER A 75 14.52 5.47 -15.12
N ARG A 76 14.76 6.30 -14.11
CA ARG A 76 13.74 6.80 -13.21
C ARG A 76 12.90 7.87 -13.88
N VAL A 77 11.62 7.87 -13.54
CA VAL A 77 10.69 8.94 -13.83
C VAL A 77 11.05 10.15 -12.98
N SER A 78 11.12 11.31 -13.63
CA SER A 78 11.38 12.58 -12.94
C SER A 78 10.10 13.35 -12.58
N SER A 79 8.96 12.94 -13.12
CA SER A 79 7.65 13.47 -12.78
C SER A 79 6.53 12.54 -13.23
N ALA A 80 5.64 12.15 -12.31
CA ALA A 80 4.41 11.42 -12.59
C ALA A 80 3.30 11.80 -11.61
N THR A 81 2.06 11.45 -11.92
CA THR A 81 0.93 11.51 -10.99
C THR A 81 0.20 10.17 -10.99
N ILE A 82 -0.27 9.75 -9.82
CA ILE A 82 -1.07 8.54 -9.66
C ILE A 82 -2.33 8.90 -8.90
N ASP A 83 -3.49 8.59 -9.49
CA ASP A 83 -4.80 8.76 -8.88
C ASP A 83 -5.44 7.37 -8.66
N LEU A 84 -6.09 7.18 -7.52
CA LEU A 84 -6.87 5.99 -7.20
C LEU A 84 -8.30 6.40 -6.85
N ASN A 85 -9.28 5.90 -7.61
CA ASN A 85 -10.70 6.24 -7.44
C ASN A 85 -10.97 7.75 -7.49
N GLY A 86 -10.16 8.50 -8.26
CA GLY A 86 -10.24 9.95 -8.36
C GLY A 86 -9.55 10.72 -7.22
N ALA A 87 -8.96 10.05 -6.24
CA ALA A 87 -8.15 10.66 -5.20
C ALA A 87 -6.65 10.58 -5.57
N GLY A 88 -5.93 11.69 -5.41
CA GLY A 88 -4.49 11.73 -5.67
C GLY A 88 -3.72 10.92 -4.64
N VAL A 89 -2.95 9.94 -5.12
CA VAL A 89 -2.07 9.08 -4.32
C VAL A 89 -0.63 9.60 -4.35
N ALA A 90 -0.14 9.95 -5.54
CA ALA A 90 1.20 10.50 -5.74
C ALA A 90 1.16 11.71 -6.67
N ASP A 91 1.87 12.78 -6.32
CA ASP A 91 2.01 13.98 -7.15
C ASP A 91 3.40 14.06 -7.80
N ARG A 92 3.53 14.95 -8.78
CA ARG A 92 4.73 15.21 -9.58
C ARG A 92 5.97 15.46 -8.74
N SER A 93 5.82 16.12 -7.59
CA SER A 93 6.93 16.44 -6.68
C SER A 93 7.50 15.24 -5.94
N ASP A 94 6.72 14.15 -5.82
CA ASP A 94 7.15 12.94 -5.13
C ASP A 94 8.19 12.16 -5.96
N PHE A 95 8.19 12.40 -7.27
CA PHE A 95 9.09 11.77 -8.21
C PHE A 95 10.32 12.65 -8.48
N ASN A 96 11.48 12.02 -8.48
CA ASN A 96 12.70 12.54 -9.05
C ASN A 96 13.67 11.39 -9.37
N ASN A 97 14.82 11.69 -9.97
CA ASN A 97 15.80 10.69 -10.37
C ASN A 97 16.57 10.03 -9.20
N THR A 98 16.41 10.49 -7.96
CA THR A 98 17.04 9.90 -6.77
C THR A 98 16.08 9.01 -5.97
N VAL A 99 14.78 9.21 -6.11
CA VAL A 99 13.74 8.41 -5.46
C VAL A 99 13.63 7.05 -6.14
N GLU A 100 13.72 5.99 -5.35
CA GLU A 100 13.64 4.60 -5.83
C GLU A 100 12.29 3.96 -5.57
N SER A 101 11.70 4.22 -4.40
CA SER A 101 10.42 3.65 -3.99
C SER A 101 9.59 4.71 -3.27
N LEU A 102 8.28 4.63 -3.46
CA LEU A 102 7.28 5.43 -2.77
C LEU A 102 6.19 4.49 -2.27
N ASP A 103 5.81 4.63 -1.00
CA ASP A 103 4.78 3.81 -0.36
C ASP A 103 3.67 4.72 0.17
N TYR A 104 2.44 4.43 -0.21
CA TYR A 104 1.28 5.23 0.16
C TYR A 104 0.21 4.37 0.82
N ASP A 105 -0.27 4.80 1.99
CA ASP A 105 -1.48 4.24 2.59
C ASP A 105 -2.71 4.72 1.83
N VAL A 106 -3.58 3.78 1.45
CA VAL A 106 -4.78 4.06 0.65
C VAL A 106 -6.00 3.35 1.22
N VAL A 107 -7.19 3.83 0.82
CA VAL A 107 -8.46 3.15 1.06
C VAL A 107 -8.94 2.51 -0.23
N LEU A 108 -9.10 1.19 -0.21
CA LEU A 108 -9.53 0.36 -1.32
C LEU A 108 -11.04 0.14 -1.30
N LEU A 109 -11.66 0.31 -2.46
CA LEU A 109 -13.05 -0.04 -2.72
C LEU A 109 -13.15 -1.50 -3.23
N PRO A 110 -14.35 -2.10 -3.30
CA PRO A 110 -14.52 -3.42 -3.93
C PRO A 110 -14.02 -3.45 -5.38
N GLU A 111 -14.24 -2.37 -6.12
CA GLU A 111 -13.73 -2.12 -7.47
C GLU A 111 -12.98 -0.79 -7.47
N ASN A 112 -11.76 -0.79 -8.00
CA ASN A 112 -10.88 0.36 -8.00
C ASN A 112 -10.47 0.72 -9.42
N ASN A 113 -10.36 2.02 -9.68
CA ASN A 113 -9.78 2.55 -10.91
C ASN A 113 -8.53 3.36 -10.57
N MET A 114 -7.38 2.94 -11.09
CA MET A 114 -6.11 3.64 -10.96
C MET A 114 -5.76 4.33 -12.28
N ALA A 115 -5.48 5.62 -12.24
CA ALA A 115 -4.98 6.39 -13.37
C ALA A 115 -3.53 6.80 -13.09
N VAL A 116 -2.65 6.56 -14.07
CA VAL A 116 -1.22 6.86 -13.99
C VAL A 116 -0.85 7.76 -15.16
N ARG A 117 -0.15 8.85 -14.86
CA ARG A 117 0.37 9.77 -15.88
C ARG A 117 1.83 10.03 -15.64
N VAL A 118 2.67 9.63 -16.60
CA VAL A 118 4.10 9.86 -16.62
C VAL A 118 4.39 11.10 -17.46
N ASN A 119 4.88 12.15 -16.82
CA ASN A 119 5.09 13.45 -17.45
C ASN A 119 6.51 13.58 -18.00
N ALA A 120 7.53 13.26 -17.20
CA ALA A 120 8.91 13.63 -17.54
C ALA A 120 9.88 12.44 -17.49
N CYS A 121 10.23 11.96 -18.69
CA CYS A 121 11.39 11.14 -19.04
C CYS A 121 11.39 10.89 -20.57
N ASN A 122 12.52 10.40 -21.11
CA ASN A 122 12.63 9.97 -22.51
C ASN A 122 12.42 8.46 -22.68
N ALA A 123 12.99 7.66 -21.78
CA ALA A 123 12.81 6.21 -21.73
C ALA A 123 12.89 5.77 -20.28
N CYS A 124 11.75 5.55 -19.62
CA CYS A 124 11.65 5.23 -18.19
C CYS A 124 10.48 4.29 -17.89
N GLU A 125 10.40 3.84 -16.64
CA GLU A 125 9.36 2.93 -16.19
C GLU A 125 8.96 3.19 -14.74
N LEU A 126 7.69 2.97 -14.43
CA LEU A 126 7.18 2.78 -13.08
C LEU A 126 6.69 1.35 -12.94
N GLU A 127 7.04 0.71 -11.84
CA GLU A 127 6.44 -0.54 -11.39
C GLU A 127 5.50 -0.21 -10.23
N ILE A 128 4.25 -0.67 -10.28
CA ILE A 128 3.23 -0.38 -9.28
C ILE A 128 2.65 -1.69 -8.77
N THR A 129 2.63 -1.85 -7.45
CA THR A 129 2.04 -2.99 -6.74
C THR A 129 1.04 -2.47 -5.71
N VAL A 130 -0.11 -3.12 -5.60
CA VAL A 130 -1.13 -2.79 -4.61
C VAL A 130 -1.24 -3.93 -3.61
N LEU A 131 -1.08 -3.58 -2.34
CA LEU A 131 -1.31 -4.46 -1.21
C LEU A 131 -2.69 -4.16 -0.60
N GLY A 132 -3.39 -5.21 -0.21
CA GLY A 132 -4.69 -5.12 0.46
C GLY A 132 -4.86 -6.25 1.48
N GLU A 133 -5.94 -6.19 2.24
CA GLU A 133 -6.22 -7.20 3.26
C GLU A 133 -6.49 -8.57 2.64
N LYS A 134 -5.91 -9.60 3.26
CA LYS A 134 -6.20 -10.99 2.92
C LYS A 134 -7.61 -11.37 3.38
N PRO A 135 -8.46 -11.98 2.53
CA PRO A 135 -9.77 -12.44 2.95
C PRO A 135 -9.65 -13.52 4.02
N ALA A 136 -10.57 -13.47 5.00
CA ALA A 136 -10.63 -14.48 6.05
C ALA A 136 -10.82 -15.89 5.44
N PRO A 137 -10.19 -16.93 6.02
CA PRO A 137 -10.44 -18.30 5.57
C PRO A 137 -11.94 -18.60 5.69
N PRO A 138 -12.52 -19.35 4.74
CA PRO A 138 -13.90 -19.78 4.88
C PRO A 138 -14.06 -20.63 6.16
N PRO A 139 -15.21 -20.55 6.83
CA PRO A 139 -15.47 -21.37 8.01
C PRO A 139 -15.40 -22.86 7.63
N ILE A 140 -14.74 -23.66 8.46
CA ILE A 140 -14.66 -25.11 8.26
C ILE A 140 -16.04 -25.71 8.55
N THR A 141 -16.76 -26.11 7.50
CA THR A 141 -17.98 -26.91 7.66
C THR A 141 -17.60 -28.35 7.92
N ARG A 142 -17.59 -28.74 9.20
CA ARG A 142 -17.47 -30.15 9.58
C ARG A 142 -18.79 -30.83 9.24
N TRP A 143 -18.83 -31.56 8.13
CA TRP A 143 -19.95 -32.45 7.82
C TRP A 143 -20.06 -33.50 8.93
N VAL A 144 -21.04 -33.33 9.81
CA VAL A 144 -21.46 -34.40 10.72
C VAL A 144 -22.24 -35.39 9.87
N ARG A 145 -21.67 -36.58 9.72
CA ARG A 145 -22.27 -37.70 8.99
C ARG A 145 -23.22 -38.45 9.91
#